data_AF-X1F601-F1
#
_entry.id   AF-X1F601-F1
#
_cell.length_a   1.000
_cell.length_b   1.000
_cell.length_c   1.000
_cell.angle_alpha   90.00
_cell.angle_beta   90.00
_cell.angle_gamma   90.00
#
_symmetry.space_group_name_H-M   'P 1'
#
loop_
_entity.id
_entity.type
_entity.pdbx_description
1 polymer ?
#
loop_
_entity_poly.entity_id
_entity_poly.type
_entity_poly.pdbx_seq_one_letter_code
_entity_poly.pdbx_strand_id
1 'polypeptide(L)'
;RQALSNLDAILSVKGIDACYIGPADLSISFGLGLPKWDNPEYMKAFDQVLTAAKKWGKPAGMFASDENIEWAIEKGFTLNTVGTADRFLLEGAFREVEGHEDCPGWRNIGYFSFGYHLSSPRDDFYCFTISNTQPQGVPRVYFYLFFTPEDVKSIYLPAHGTGVKVK
;
A
#
# COMPACT_ATOMS: atom_id res chain seq x y z
N ARG A 1 -22.73 7.78 0.70
CA ARG A 1 -24.16 7.44 0.46
C ARG A 1 -24.86 8.42 -0.50
N GLN A 2 -24.73 9.74 -0.33
CA GLN A 2 -25.36 10.74 -1.21
C GLN A 2 -25.00 10.61 -2.71
N ALA A 3 -23.77 10.18 -3.03
CA ALA A 3 -23.39 9.91 -4.42
C ALA A 3 -24.26 8.81 -5.07
N LEU A 4 -24.66 7.78 -4.32
CA LEU A 4 -25.49 6.67 -4.83
C LEU A 4 -26.89 7.14 -5.23
N SER A 5 -27.49 8.06 -4.45
CA SER A 5 -28.79 8.65 -4.80
C SER A 5 -28.72 9.61 -5.99
N ASN A 6 -27.52 10.08 -6.34
CA ASN A 6 -27.30 11.06 -7.39
C ASN A 6 -26.58 10.48 -8.63
N LEU A 7 -26.45 9.16 -8.74
CA LEU A 7 -25.69 8.52 -9.83
C LEU A 7 -26.16 8.98 -11.22
N ASP A 8 -27.47 9.07 -11.43
CA ASP A 8 -28.01 9.55 -12.70
C ASP A 8 -27.63 11.00 -12.99
N ALA A 9 -27.75 11.88 -11.99
CA ALA A 9 -27.39 13.29 -12.15
C ALA A 9 -25.91 13.43 -12.46
N ILE A 10 -25.03 12.71 -11.75
CA ILE A 10 -23.59 12.69 -11.97
C ILE A 10 -23.28 12.16 -13.36
N LEU A 11 -23.75 10.97 -13.69
CA LEU A 11 -23.44 10.32 -14.96
C LEU A 11 -24.10 10.99 -16.17
N SER A 12 -25.07 11.89 -15.98
CA SER A 12 -25.59 12.72 -17.08
C SER A 12 -24.67 13.87 -17.49
N VAL A 13 -23.71 14.27 -16.64
CA VAL A 13 -22.87 15.44 -16.89
C VAL A 13 -21.96 15.20 -18.10
N LYS A 14 -21.93 16.20 -19.00
CA LYS A 14 -21.03 16.21 -20.16
C LYS A 14 -19.57 16.26 -19.71
N GLY A 15 -18.74 15.37 -20.25
CA GLY A 15 -17.31 15.27 -19.92
C GLY A 15 -17.00 14.32 -18.76
N ILE A 16 -18.00 13.66 -18.17
CA ILE A 16 -17.77 12.50 -17.30
C ILE A 16 -17.78 11.24 -18.16
N ASP A 17 -16.67 10.52 -18.22
CA ASP A 17 -16.55 9.37 -19.13
C ASP A 17 -16.76 8.01 -18.45
N ALA A 18 -16.61 7.95 -17.12
CA ALA A 18 -16.71 6.70 -16.37
C ALA A 18 -17.24 6.93 -14.94
N CYS A 19 -17.71 5.86 -14.33
CA CYS A 19 -17.95 5.80 -12.89
C CYS A 19 -16.81 5.03 -12.21
N TYR A 20 -16.42 5.40 -10.99
CA TYR A 20 -15.42 4.65 -10.24
C TYR A 20 -15.85 4.56 -8.77
N ILE A 21 -15.71 3.37 -8.16
CA ILE A 21 -16.10 3.10 -6.78
C ILE A 21 -14.93 2.59 -5.95
N GLY A 22 -14.75 3.19 -4.76
CA GLY A 22 -13.79 2.73 -3.75
C GLY A 22 -14.48 1.93 -2.66
N PRO A 23 -14.23 0.61 -2.53
CA PRO A 23 -14.82 -0.23 -1.48
C PRO A 23 -14.59 0.30 -0.05
N ALA A 24 -13.39 0.82 0.25
CA ALA A 24 -13.06 1.35 1.57
C ALA A 24 -13.90 2.58 1.95
N ASP A 25 -13.90 3.61 1.10
CA ASP A 25 -14.69 4.84 1.34
C ASP A 25 -16.19 4.57 1.34
N LEU A 26 -16.64 3.64 0.49
CA LEU A 26 -18.02 3.17 0.49
C LEU A 26 -18.34 2.54 1.85
N SER A 27 -17.51 1.64 2.36
CA SER A 27 -17.74 0.97 3.63
C SER A 27 -17.81 1.94 4.80
N ILE A 28 -16.89 2.91 4.85
CA ILE A 28 -16.87 4.00 5.84
C ILE A 28 -18.15 4.82 5.74
N SER A 29 -18.58 5.18 4.52
CA SER A 29 -19.85 5.88 4.29
C SER A 29 -21.07 5.08 4.75
N PHE A 30 -20.95 3.76 4.84
CA PHE A 30 -21.98 2.89 5.38
C PHE A 30 -21.87 2.68 6.90
N GLY A 31 -20.86 3.22 7.56
CA GLY A 31 -20.65 3.06 9.00
C GLY A 31 -20.09 1.69 9.39
N LEU A 32 -19.48 0.97 8.44
CA LEU A 32 -19.00 -0.41 8.61
C LEU A 32 -17.48 -0.48 8.93
N GLY A 33 -16.76 0.63 8.77
CA GLY A 33 -15.33 0.74 9.02
C GLY A 33 -14.47 0.14 7.90
N LEU A 34 -14.48 -1.19 7.78
CA LEU A 34 -13.75 -1.93 6.74
C LEU A 34 -14.72 -2.54 5.73
N PRO A 35 -14.33 -2.79 4.46
CA PRO A 35 -15.19 -3.48 3.49
C PRO A 35 -15.83 -4.74 4.07
N LYS A 36 -17.17 -4.84 3.98
CA LYS A 36 -17.97 -5.98 4.47
C LYS A 36 -18.71 -6.62 3.30
N TRP A 37 -18.03 -7.52 2.61
CA TRP A 37 -18.52 -8.19 1.39
C TRP A 37 -19.72 -9.13 1.64
N ASP A 38 -20.01 -9.43 2.90
CA ASP A 38 -21.19 -10.17 3.36
C ASP A 38 -22.39 -9.26 3.68
N ASN A 39 -22.22 -7.94 3.75
CA ASN A 39 -23.29 -7.01 4.08
C ASN A 39 -24.18 -6.73 2.85
N PRO A 40 -25.49 -7.06 2.88
CA PRO A 40 -26.36 -6.91 1.72
C PRO A 40 -26.54 -5.46 1.24
N GLU A 41 -26.58 -4.48 2.15
CA GLU A 41 -26.74 -3.08 1.78
C GLU A 41 -25.47 -2.53 1.09
N TYR A 42 -24.32 -2.95 1.58
CA TYR A 42 -23.02 -2.65 0.97
C TYR A 42 -22.93 -3.25 -0.43
N MET A 43 -23.31 -4.53 -0.59
CA MET A 43 -23.30 -5.21 -1.89
C MET A 43 -24.26 -4.57 -2.89
N LYS A 44 -25.44 -4.16 -2.43
CA LYS A 44 -26.44 -3.45 -3.25
C LYS A 44 -25.91 -2.13 -3.82
N ALA A 45 -24.98 -1.46 -3.15
CA ALA A 45 -24.39 -0.22 -3.65
C ALA A 45 -23.59 -0.43 -4.95
N PHE A 46 -22.88 -1.56 -5.08
CA PHE A 46 -22.16 -1.92 -6.31
C PHE A 46 -23.14 -2.17 -7.46
N ASP A 47 -24.25 -2.86 -7.19
CA ASP A 47 -25.30 -3.10 -8.19
C ASP A 47 -25.93 -1.80 -8.68
N GLN A 48 -26.14 -0.83 -7.79
CA GLN A 48 -26.65 0.50 -8.15
C GLN A 48 -25.69 1.25 -9.08
N VAL A 49 -24.39 1.22 -8.78
CA VAL A 49 -23.36 1.83 -9.62
C VAL A 49 -23.31 1.21 -11.00
N LEU A 50 -23.27 -0.13 -11.08
CA LEU A 50 -23.25 -0.85 -12.35
C LEU A 50 -24.50 -0.58 -13.18
N THR A 51 -25.67 -0.58 -12.55
CA THR A 51 -26.95 -0.30 -13.23
C THR A 51 -26.96 1.12 -13.81
N ALA A 52 -26.52 2.12 -13.03
CA ALA A 52 -26.48 3.50 -13.49
C ALA A 52 -25.43 3.72 -14.59
N ALA A 53 -24.23 3.16 -14.42
CA ALA A 53 -23.15 3.22 -15.42
C ALA A 53 -23.63 2.62 -16.76
N LYS A 54 -24.23 1.43 -16.72
CA LYS A 54 -24.83 0.78 -17.90
C LYS A 54 -25.92 1.63 -18.55
N LYS A 55 -26.82 2.22 -17.76
CA LYS A 55 -27.90 3.09 -18.26
C LYS A 55 -27.36 4.28 -19.07
N TRP A 56 -26.25 4.86 -18.64
CA TRP A 56 -25.61 6.00 -19.32
C TRP A 56 -24.56 5.59 -20.37
N GLY A 57 -24.40 4.28 -20.61
CA GLY A 57 -23.40 3.76 -21.56
C GLY A 57 -21.96 4.04 -21.14
N LYS A 58 -21.69 4.17 -19.84
CA LYS A 58 -20.38 4.50 -19.28
C LYS A 58 -19.80 3.29 -18.56
N PRO A 59 -18.49 3.00 -18.71
CA PRO A 59 -17.85 1.95 -17.93
C PRO A 59 -17.83 2.29 -16.43
N ALA A 60 -17.86 1.24 -15.62
CA ALA A 60 -17.67 1.33 -14.17
C ALA A 60 -16.34 0.69 -13.78
N GLY A 61 -15.60 1.37 -12.90
CA GLY A 61 -14.36 0.88 -12.31
C GLY A 61 -14.47 0.68 -10.81
N MET A 62 -13.62 -0.18 -10.27
CA MET A 62 -13.51 -0.44 -8.85
C MET A 62 -12.05 -0.53 -8.42
N PHE A 63 -11.75 -0.02 -7.22
CA PHE A 63 -10.50 -0.37 -6.56
C PHE A 63 -10.60 -1.79 -6.01
N ALA A 64 -9.86 -2.72 -6.60
CA ALA A 64 -9.82 -4.13 -6.26
C ALA A 64 -8.47 -4.51 -5.61
N SER A 65 -8.47 -5.66 -4.94
CA SER A 65 -7.28 -6.40 -4.53
C SER A 65 -7.19 -7.70 -5.33
N ASP A 66 -6.08 -8.41 -5.17
CA ASP A 66 -5.88 -9.74 -5.77
C ASP A 66 -7.00 -10.72 -5.39
N GLU A 67 -7.60 -10.54 -4.21
CA GLU A 67 -8.65 -11.42 -3.68
C GLU A 67 -10.03 -11.20 -4.31
N ASN A 68 -10.30 -10.04 -4.91
CA ASN A 68 -11.65 -9.67 -5.35
C ASN A 68 -11.72 -9.13 -6.79
N ILE A 69 -10.61 -9.09 -7.51
CA ILE A 69 -10.59 -8.64 -8.90
C ILE A 69 -11.43 -9.53 -9.81
N GLU A 70 -11.39 -10.86 -9.63
CA GLU A 70 -12.20 -11.81 -10.40
C GLU A 70 -13.69 -11.54 -10.18
N TRP A 71 -14.10 -11.43 -8.91
CA TRP A 71 -15.46 -11.05 -8.54
C TRP A 71 -15.88 -9.72 -9.18
N ALA A 72 -15.01 -8.71 -9.18
CA ALA A 72 -15.30 -7.40 -9.78
C ALA A 72 -15.58 -7.51 -11.28
N ILE A 73 -14.75 -8.29 -11.99
CA ILE A 73 -14.89 -8.54 -13.43
C ILE A 73 -16.19 -9.29 -13.70
N GLU A 74 -16.46 -10.38 -12.96
CA GLU A 74 -17.70 -11.16 -13.10
C GLU A 74 -18.95 -10.32 -12.85
N LYS A 75 -18.89 -9.39 -11.89
CA LYS A 75 -19.98 -8.46 -11.58
C LYS A 75 -20.21 -7.44 -12.71
N GLY A 76 -19.20 -7.14 -13.51
CA GLY A 76 -19.28 -6.25 -14.68
C GLY A 76 -18.50 -4.95 -14.56
N PHE A 77 -17.60 -4.81 -13.58
CA PHE A 77 -16.66 -3.69 -13.55
C PHE A 77 -15.52 -3.92 -14.55
N THR A 78 -15.24 -2.92 -15.38
CA THR A 78 -14.29 -3.02 -16.51
C THR A 78 -13.09 -2.09 -16.41
N LEU A 79 -13.10 -1.14 -15.45
CA LEU A 79 -12.00 -0.20 -15.20
C LEU A 79 -11.41 -0.41 -13.81
N ASN A 80 -10.89 -1.60 -13.55
CA ASN A 80 -10.43 -1.99 -12.21
C ASN A 80 -8.97 -1.61 -11.96
N THR A 81 -8.69 -1.09 -10.77
CA THR A 81 -7.33 -1.01 -10.22
C THR A 81 -7.09 -2.25 -9.38
N VAL A 82 -5.88 -2.80 -9.41
CA VAL A 82 -5.50 -3.93 -8.54
C VAL A 82 -4.37 -3.45 -7.64
N GLY A 83 -4.64 -3.39 -6.34
CA GLY A 83 -3.67 -3.03 -5.32
C GLY A 83 -3.05 -1.64 -5.50
N THR A 84 -1.94 -1.43 -4.81
CA THR A 84 -1.13 -0.20 -4.90
C THR A 84 0.35 -0.58 -5.00
N ALA A 85 1.15 0.30 -5.61
CA ALA A 85 2.58 0.05 -5.81
C ALA A 85 3.32 -0.19 -4.48
N ASP A 86 3.01 0.60 -3.45
CA ASP A 86 3.55 0.43 -2.11
C ASP A 86 3.12 -0.91 -1.48
N ARG A 87 1.88 -1.36 -1.70
CA ARG A 87 1.43 -2.66 -1.22
C ARG A 87 2.20 -3.80 -1.90
N PHE A 88 2.36 -3.75 -3.22
CA PHE A 88 3.13 -4.76 -3.95
C PHE A 88 4.59 -4.80 -3.54
N LEU A 89 5.22 -3.65 -3.32
CA LEU A 89 6.59 -3.57 -2.82
C LEU A 89 6.72 -4.19 -1.43
N LEU A 90 5.79 -3.87 -0.53
CA LEU A 90 5.78 -4.45 0.82
C LEU A 90 5.57 -5.96 0.78
N GLU A 91 4.58 -6.47 0.05
CA GLU A 91 4.31 -7.91 -0.05
C GLU A 91 5.46 -8.68 -0.69
N GLY A 92 6.08 -8.12 -1.73
CA GLY A 92 7.28 -8.72 -2.34
C GLY A 92 8.43 -8.79 -1.35
N ALA A 93 8.67 -7.72 -0.58
CA ALA A 93 9.68 -7.71 0.47
C ALA A 93 9.36 -8.73 1.59
N PHE A 94 8.09 -8.82 2.02
CA PHE A 94 7.66 -9.81 3.01
C PHE A 94 7.94 -11.23 2.54
N ARG A 95 7.53 -11.56 1.31
CA ARG A 95 7.68 -12.89 0.73
C ARG A 95 9.14 -13.31 0.60
N GLU A 96 10.00 -12.41 0.14
CA GLU A 96 11.43 -12.70 0.03
C GLU A 96 12.01 -13.02 1.40
N VAL A 97 11.70 -12.22 2.42
CA VAL A 97 12.18 -12.42 3.79
C VAL A 97 11.64 -13.72 4.38
N GLU A 98 10.33 -13.97 4.31
CA GLU A 98 9.70 -15.21 4.79
C GLU A 98 10.30 -16.47 4.14
N GLY A 99 10.73 -16.38 2.87
CA GLY A 99 11.38 -17.47 2.16
C GLY A 99 12.71 -17.95 2.77
N HIS A 100 13.32 -17.17 3.66
CA HIS A 100 14.58 -17.54 4.33
C HIS A 100 14.38 -18.03 5.77
N GLU A 101 13.15 -18.13 6.30
CA GLU A 101 12.89 -18.49 7.72
C GLU A 101 13.52 -19.81 8.16
N ASP A 102 13.66 -20.76 7.24
CA ASP A 102 14.28 -22.06 7.52
C ASP A 102 15.81 -22.06 7.41
N CYS A 103 16.45 -20.93 7.06
CA CYS A 103 17.90 -20.84 6.89
C CYS A 103 18.61 -20.98 8.24
N PRO A 104 19.42 -22.05 8.46
CA PRO A 104 20.06 -22.28 9.74
C PRO A 104 21.02 -21.14 10.11
N GLY A 105 20.77 -20.51 11.26
CA GLY A 105 21.58 -19.38 11.76
C GLY A 105 21.10 -18.00 11.32
N TRP A 106 20.11 -17.92 10.42
CA TRP A 106 19.47 -16.66 10.07
C TRP A 106 18.48 -16.22 11.16
N ARG A 107 18.40 -14.91 11.40
CA ARG A 107 17.41 -14.30 12.30
C ARG A 107 16.85 -13.06 11.65
N ASN A 108 15.56 -13.07 11.34
CA ASN A 108 14.87 -11.92 10.81
C ASN A 108 14.81 -10.80 11.87
N ILE A 109 15.55 -9.72 11.63
CA ILE A 109 15.52 -8.50 12.47
C ILE A 109 14.62 -7.41 11.87
N GLY A 110 13.69 -7.81 10.98
CA GLY A 110 12.65 -7.09 10.24
C GLY A 110 13.12 -6.14 9.13
N TYR A 111 12.29 -5.15 8.79
CA TYR A 111 12.45 -4.31 7.60
C TYR A 111 13.21 -3.02 7.93
N PHE A 112 14.25 -2.76 7.14
CA PHE A 112 15.00 -1.50 7.20
C PHE A 112 14.20 -0.40 6.49
N SER A 113 13.71 0.56 7.27
CA SER A 113 13.26 1.84 6.72
C SER A 113 14.39 2.85 6.91
N PHE A 114 14.93 3.39 5.82
CA PHE A 114 15.90 4.48 5.88
C PHE A 114 15.18 5.79 6.25
N GLY A 115 15.14 6.09 7.54
CA GLY A 115 14.78 7.42 8.04
C GLY A 115 16.05 8.25 8.25
N TYR A 116 16.20 9.36 7.52
CA TYR A 116 17.24 10.35 7.84
C TYR A 116 16.76 11.18 9.03
N HIS A 117 17.33 10.94 10.21
CA HIS A 117 17.26 11.89 11.32
C HIS A 117 18.67 12.41 11.56
N LEU A 118 19.02 13.51 10.89
CA LEU A 118 20.19 14.32 11.23
C LEU A 118 19.85 15.10 12.50
N SER A 119 20.04 14.50 13.66
CA SER A 119 19.94 15.20 14.94
C SER A 119 21.24 15.98 15.20
N SER A 120 21.22 17.27 14.87
CA SER A 120 22.09 18.37 15.33
C SER A 120 23.62 18.15 15.34
N PRO A 121 24.42 19.09 14.79
CA PRO A 121 25.87 19.02 14.86
C PRO A 121 26.32 19.20 16.32
N ARG A 122 26.77 18.13 16.95
CA ARG A 122 27.94 18.22 17.81
C ARG A 122 29.07 17.68 16.96
N ASP A 123 30.09 18.50 16.75
CA ASP A 123 31.06 18.46 15.64
C ASP A 123 31.90 17.17 15.50
N ASP A 124 31.61 16.12 16.27
CA ASP A 124 32.46 14.95 16.45
C ASP A 124 31.85 13.64 15.91
N PHE A 125 30.52 13.54 15.72
CA PHE A 125 29.88 12.28 15.28
C PHE A 125 28.60 12.46 14.45
N TYR A 126 28.41 11.56 13.47
CA TYR A 126 27.14 11.29 12.81
C TYR A 126 26.44 10.11 13.49
N CYS A 127 25.17 10.26 13.84
CA CYS A 127 24.34 9.18 14.38
C CYS A 127 23.30 8.75 13.34
N PHE A 128 23.37 7.50 12.89
CA PHE A 128 22.31 6.89 12.11
C PHE A 128 21.45 6.02 13.02
N THR A 129 20.16 6.32 13.07
CA THR A 129 19.18 5.46 13.74
C THR A 129 18.63 4.49 12.71
N ILE A 130 18.90 3.21 12.90
CA ILE A 130 18.24 2.15 12.15
C ILE A 130 17.16 1.58 13.05
N SER A 131 15.90 1.77 12.66
CA SER A 131 14.77 1.13 13.30
C SER A 131 14.14 0.12 12.37
N ASN A 132 13.74 -1.00 12.94
CA ASN A 132 12.92 -1.96 12.25
C ASN A 132 11.42 -1.60 12.35
N THR A 133 10.68 -1.72 11.24
CA THR A 133 9.22 -1.71 11.22
C THR A 133 8.68 -3.13 11.41
N GLN A 134 8.06 -3.40 12.58
CA GLN A 134 7.50 -4.71 12.93
C GLN A 134 5.95 -4.68 13.04
N PRO A 135 5.27 -5.82 12.93
CA PRO A 135 3.86 -5.98 13.30
C PRO A 135 3.58 -5.51 14.74
N GLN A 136 2.31 -5.17 15.03
CA GLN A 136 1.92 -4.73 16.38
C GLN A 136 2.23 -5.79 17.43
N GLY A 137 2.86 -5.38 18.54
CA GLY A 137 3.19 -6.25 19.67
C GLY A 137 4.63 -6.80 19.71
N VAL A 138 5.44 -6.58 18.65
CA VAL A 138 6.86 -6.97 18.65
C VAL A 138 7.74 -5.78 19.10
N PRO A 139 8.72 -5.97 20.00
CA PRO A 139 9.61 -4.90 20.43
C PRO A 139 10.39 -4.30 19.26
N ARG A 140 10.40 -2.97 19.15
CA ARG A 140 11.28 -2.28 18.18
C ARG A 140 12.73 -2.42 18.62
N VAL A 141 13.57 -2.90 17.72
CA VAL A 141 15.02 -2.88 17.89
C VAL A 141 15.56 -1.63 17.22
N TYR A 142 16.33 -0.85 17.96
CA TYR A 142 17.04 0.32 17.46
C TYR A 142 18.53 0.02 17.45
N PHE A 143 19.17 0.17 16.29
CA PHE A 143 20.62 0.22 16.20
C PHE A 143 21.04 1.69 16.02
N TYR A 144 21.94 2.13 16.89
CA TYR A 144 22.59 3.43 16.76
C TYR A 144 24.01 3.18 16.24
N LEU A 145 24.27 3.62 15.01
CA LEU A 145 25.61 3.61 14.44
C LEU A 145 26.20 5.01 14.58
N PHE A 146 27.35 5.10 15.25
CA PHE A 146 28.11 6.32 15.42
C PHE A 146 29.32 6.30 14.48
N PHE A 147 29.49 7.34 13.69
CA PHE A 147 30.63 7.51 12.80
C PHE A 147 31.31 8.84 13.09
N THR A 148 32.65 8.86 13.10
CA THR A 148 33.39 10.13 13.10
C THR A 148 33.40 10.73 11.68
N PRO A 149 33.62 12.04 11.52
CA PRO A 149 33.79 12.67 10.20
C PRO A 149 34.88 12.03 9.33
N GLU A 150 35.86 11.35 9.93
CA GLU A 150 36.94 10.64 9.23
C GLU A 150 36.47 9.29 8.67
N ASP A 151 35.53 8.63 9.35
CA ASP A 151 34.91 7.36 8.93
C ASP A 151 33.94 7.57 7.74
N VAL A 152 33.35 8.77 7.63
CA VAL A 152 32.36 9.13 6.59
C VAL A 152 33.03 9.74 5.36
N LYS A 153 34.16 9.18 4.89
CA LYS A 153 34.77 9.62 3.61
C LYS A 153 34.17 8.96 2.38
N SER A 154 33.46 7.84 2.53
CA SER A 154 32.66 7.25 1.45
C SER A 154 31.66 6.21 1.96
N ILE A 155 30.44 6.63 2.29
CA ILE A 155 29.28 5.74 2.25
C ILE A 155 28.63 5.95 0.87
N TYR A 156 29.07 5.15 -0.11
CA TYR A 156 28.42 5.07 -1.41
C TYR A 156 27.53 3.82 -1.38
N LEU A 157 26.22 4.01 -1.32
CA LEU A 157 25.25 2.92 -1.47
C LEU A 157 24.69 3.00 -2.90
N PRO A 158 25.23 2.24 -3.88
CA PRO A 158 24.71 2.27 -5.23
C PRO A 158 23.36 1.55 -5.27
N ALA A 159 22.38 2.16 -5.92
CA ALA A 159 21.02 1.65 -6.01
C ALA A 159 20.89 0.29 -6.71
N HIS A 160 21.92 -0.20 -7.44
CA HIS A 160 21.87 -1.49 -8.13
C HIS A 160 23.29 -2.08 -8.32
N GLY A 161 23.51 -3.34 -7.90
CA GLY A 161 24.54 -4.23 -8.48
C GLY A 161 25.85 -4.47 -7.71
N THR A 162 25.99 -5.69 -7.19
CA THR A 162 27.21 -6.51 -6.98
C THR A 162 28.48 -5.92 -6.32
N GLY A 163 28.80 -6.48 -5.14
CA GLY A 163 30.17 -6.79 -4.71
C GLY A 163 30.80 -5.81 -3.72
N VAL A 164 30.91 -6.23 -2.45
CA VAL A 164 31.76 -5.54 -1.48
C VAL A 164 33.20 -5.98 -1.71
N LYS A 165 34.09 -5.01 -2.00
CA LYS A 165 35.52 -5.14 -1.71
C LYS A 165 35.88 -4.15 -0.63
N VAL A 166 36.41 -4.67 0.48
CA VAL A 166 37.03 -3.89 1.54
C VAL A 166 38.50 -3.66 1.16
N LYS A 167 38.97 -2.43 1.33
CA LYS A 167 40.40 -2.11 1.50
C LYS A 167 40.58 -1.63 2.93
#